data_AF-A0A960YWG2-F1
#
_entry.id   AF-A0A960YWG2-F1
#
_cell.length_a   1.000
_cell.length_b   1.000
_cell.length_c   1.000
_cell.angle_alpha   90.00
_cell.angle_beta   90.00
_cell.angle_gamma   90.00
#
_symmetry.space_group_name_H-M   'P 1'
#
loop_
_entity.id
_entity.type
_entity.pdbx_description
1 polymer ?
#
loop_
_entity_poly.entity_id
_entity_poly.type
_entity_poly.pdbx_seq_one_letter_code
_entity_poly.pdbx_strand_id
1 'polypeptide(L)'
;PHYPKRDFDLSVQAAGYIPFSAHVAARPAEEKMRTIELEPLTQKDQSFTLHNIYFDYDSANIKTASQPVLTRLASFLQLNPHLRIKIVGHTDRHGSSRYNQLLSQKRAQSVLEALVRLGISVDRLSSSGAGYQQPLSTDASKEADRMNRRTEFQIIN
;
A
#
# COMPACT_ATOMS: atom_id res chain seq x y z
N PRO A 1 -3.55 28.25 22.64
CA PRO A 1 -4.18 27.66 21.42
C PRO A 1 -4.07 26.12 21.44
N HIS A 2 -5.21 25.43 21.52
CA HIS A 2 -5.28 23.99 21.26
C HIS A 2 -5.26 23.78 19.74
N TYR A 3 -4.07 23.63 19.19
CA TYR A 3 -3.93 23.17 17.82
C TYR A 3 -4.35 21.69 17.77
N PRO A 4 -5.25 21.29 16.86
CA PRO A 4 -5.59 19.88 16.71
C PRO A 4 -4.32 19.11 16.31
N LYS A 5 -4.09 17.96 16.94
CA LYS A 5 -3.12 16.98 16.41
C LYS A 5 -3.57 16.65 14.99
N ARG A 6 -2.75 16.99 14.01
CA ARG A 6 -3.00 16.65 12.60
C ARG A 6 -1.89 15.70 12.19
N ASP A 7 -2.27 14.48 11.86
CA ASP A 7 -1.36 13.53 11.24
C ASP A 7 -1.45 13.74 9.72
N PHE A 8 -0.30 13.66 9.06
CA PHE A 8 -0.17 13.84 7.62
C PHE A 8 0.39 12.57 6.98
N ASP A 9 -0.07 12.28 5.77
CA ASP A 9 0.56 11.30 4.90
C ASP A 9 1.50 12.04 3.95
N LEU A 10 2.80 11.83 4.10
CA LEU A 10 3.81 12.35 3.20
C LEU A 10 4.03 11.34 2.08
N SER A 11 4.03 11.81 0.83
CA SER A 11 4.38 11.00 -0.33
C SER A 11 5.33 11.77 -1.23
N VAL A 12 6.39 11.10 -1.68
CA VAL A 12 7.40 11.65 -2.58
C VAL A 12 7.62 10.65 -3.71
N GLN A 13 7.61 11.13 -4.95
CA GLN A 13 7.78 10.31 -6.14
C GLN A 13 8.55 11.07 -7.20
N ALA A 14 9.35 10.35 -7.97
CA ALA A 14 10.07 10.84 -9.14
C ALA A 14 10.15 9.71 -10.18
N ALA A 15 10.22 10.06 -11.47
CA ALA A 15 10.40 9.07 -12.53
C ALA A 15 11.73 8.32 -12.32
N GLY A 16 11.71 6.99 -12.45
CA GLY A 16 12.92 6.17 -12.22
C GLY A 16 13.22 5.85 -10.75
N TYR A 17 12.35 6.19 -9.79
CA TYR A 17 12.54 5.92 -8.37
C TYR A 17 11.34 5.23 -7.71
N ILE A 18 11.60 4.41 -6.70
CA ILE A 18 10.57 3.81 -5.84
C ILE A 18 9.82 4.92 -5.09
N PRO A 19 8.47 4.91 -5.08
CA PRO A 19 7.71 5.92 -4.37
C PRO A 19 7.88 5.77 -2.86
N PHE A 20 8.16 6.89 -2.19
CA PHE A 20 8.24 6.95 -0.74
C PHE A 20 6.88 7.35 -0.15
N SER A 21 6.49 6.70 0.95
CA SER A 21 5.34 7.10 1.75
C SER A 21 5.63 6.98 3.24
N ALA A 22 5.17 7.94 4.04
CA ALA A 22 5.30 7.90 5.49
C ALA A 22 4.16 8.65 6.19
N HIS A 23 3.75 8.13 7.35
CA HIS A 23 2.93 8.88 8.30
C HIS A 23 3.80 9.85 9.10
N VAL A 24 3.37 11.10 9.18
CA VAL A 24 4.03 12.16 9.92
C VAL A 24 3.03 12.75 10.90
N ALA A 25 3.22 12.48 12.19
CA ALA A 25 2.45 13.12 13.24
C ALA A 25 2.93 14.58 13.39
N ALA A 26 2.07 15.57 13.11
CA ALA A 26 2.44 16.95 13.36
C ALA A 26 2.06 17.36 14.78
N ARG A 27 3.05 17.95 15.44
CA ARG A 27 2.92 18.52 16.76
C ARG A 27 3.10 20.04 16.65
N PRO A 28 2.24 20.84 17.31
CA PRO A 28 2.41 22.28 17.31
C PRO A 28 3.76 22.66 17.91
N ALA A 29 4.43 23.66 17.33
CA ALA A 29 5.74 24.19 17.75
C ALA A 29 6.99 23.29 17.50
N GLU A 30 6.86 22.17 16.80
CA GLU A 30 8.01 21.39 16.32
C GLU A 30 8.24 21.65 14.83
N GLU A 31 9.31 22.38 14.49
CA GLU A 31 9.85 22.37 13.12
C GLU A 31 10.72 21.12 12.94
N LYS A 32 10.39 20.30 11.94
CA LYS A 32 11.14 19.07 11.63
C LYS A 32 11.49 19.02 10.16
N MET A 33 12.77 19.21 9.87
CA MET A 33 13.31 18.95 8.53
C MET A 33 13.52 17.44 8.36
N ARG A 34 13.16 16.91 7.20
CA ARG A 34 13.40 15.51 6.85
C ARG A 34 13.93 15.42 5.43
N THR A 35 15.13 14.87 5.29
CA THR A 35 15.67 14.47 3.99
C THR A 35 15.06 13.13 3.60
N ILE A 36 14.58 13.02 2.36
CA ILE A 36 14.04 11.78 1.78
C ILE A 36 14.91 11.44 0.60
N GLU A 37 15.72 10.39 0.76
CA GLU A 37 16.47 9.78 -0.32
C GLU A 37 15.56 8.75 -0.99
N LEU A 38 15.36 8.90 -2.30
CA LEU A 38 14.57 7.96 -3.07
C LEU A 38 15.47 6.86 -3.62
N GLU A 39 15.00 5.62 -3.51
CA GLU A 39 15.69 4.45 -4.06
C GLU A 39 15.46 4.38 -5.58
N PRO A 40 16.52 4.29 -6.40
CA PRO A 40 16.38 4.11 -7.84
C PRO A 40 15.71 2.77 -8.22
N LEU A 41 14.88 2.81 -9.27
CA LEU A 41 14.32 1.63 -9.94
C LEU A 41 15.41 0.95 -10.76
N THR A 42 16.25 0.16 -10.10
CA THR A 42 17.46 -0.41 -10.70
C THR A 42 17.43 -1.93 -10.79
N GLN A 43 16.49 -2.60 -10.11
CA GLN A 43 16.51 -4.05 -9.97
C GLN A 43 15.14 -4.70 -10.17
N LYS A 44 15.22 -5.95 -10.62
CA LYS A 44 14.13 -6.93 -10.59
C LYS A 44 13.79 -7.27 -9.13
N ASP A 45 12.53 -7.57 -8.85
CA ASP A 45 12.03 -8.00 -7.54
C ASP A 45 12.07 -6.93 -6.42
N GLN A 46 12.23 -5.65 -6.76
CA GLN A 46 12.03 -4.55 -5.81
C GLN A 46 10.56 -4.51 -5.37
N SER A 47 10.31 -4.54 -4.07
CA SER A 47 8.98 -4.42 -3.47
C SER A 47 8.87 -3.13 -2.68
N PHE A 48 7.71 -2.49 -2.75
CA PHE A 48 7.36 -1.38 -1.88
C PHE A 48 5.98 -1.61 -1.28
N THR A 49 5.79 -1.13 -0.05
CA THR A 49 4.50 -1.16 0.62
C THR A 49 3.90 0.24 0.59
N LEU A 50 2.66 0.35 0.14
CA LEU A 50 1.87 1.55 0.38
C LEU A 50 0.90 1.26 1.51
N HIS A 51 0.98 2.08 2.54
CA HIS A 51 0.00 2.05 3.62
C HIS A 51 -1.28 2.77 3.17
N ASN A 52 -2.36 2.60 3.94
CA ASN A 52 -3.60 3.38 3.81
C ASN A 52 -4.51 2.99 2.64
N ILE A 53 -4.40 1.76 2.13
CA ILE A 53 -5.49 1.14 1.39
C ILE A 53 -6.43 0.46 2.38
N TYR A 54 -7.55 1.12 2.63
CA TYR A 54 -8.56 0.70 3.58
C TYR A 54 -9.72 -0.01 2.89
N PHE A 55 -10.20 -1.05 3.55
CA PHE A 55 -11.38 -1.79 3.13
C PHE A 55 -12.48 -1.68 4.18
N ASP A 56 -13.73 -1.91 3.78
CA ASP A 56 -14.80 -2.14 4.73
C ASP A 56 -14.56 -3.42 5.55
N TYR A 57 -15.15 -3.46 6.73
CA TYR A 57 -15.02 -4.61 7.62
C TYR A 57 -15.45 -5.88 6.90
N ASP A 58 -14.61 -6.91 6.98
CA ASP A 58 -14.83 -8.21 6.37
C ASP A 58 -15.09 -8.19 4.84
N SER A 59 -14.61 -7.15 4.16
CA SER A 59 -14.91 -6.91 2.75
C SER A 59 -13.65 -6.64 1.92
N ALA A 60 -13.83 -6.73 0.60
CA ALA A 60 -12.92 -6.25 -0.43
C ALA A 60 -13.35 -4.90 -1.02
N ASN A 61 -14.42 -4.28 -0.51
CA ASN A 61 -14.82 -2.95 -0.89
C ASN A 61 -13.80 -1.92 -0.40
N ILE A 62 -13.20 -1.17 -1.32
CA ILE A 62 -12.20 -0.15 -1.01
C ILE A 62 -12.91 1.12 -0.53
N LYS A 63 -12.51 1.62 0.64
CA LYS A 63 -13.02 2.88 1.17
C LYS A 63 -12.52 4.07 0.36
N THR A 64 -13.35 5.10 0.22
CA THR A 64 -13.01 6.39 -0.41
C THR A 64 -11.75 7.03 0.18
N ALA A 65 -11.47 6.82 1.46
CA ALA A 65 -10.25 7.27 2.12
C ALA A 65 -8.95 6.75 1.46
N SER A 66 -9.03 5.65 0.71
CA SER A 66 -7.90 5.05 -0.01
C SER A 66 -7.65 5.70 -1.38
N GLN A 67 -8.60 6.50 -1.88
CA GLN A 67 -8.51 7.10 -3.22
C GLN A 67 -7.23 7.91 -3.44
N PRO A 68 -6.74 8.74 -2.48
CA PRO A 68 -5.49 9.46 -2.65
C PRO A 68 -4.28 8.53 -2.86
N VAL A 69 -4.23 7.39 -2.16
CA VAL A 69 -3.14 6.40 -2.31
C VAL A 69 -3.21 5.73 -3.68
N LEU A 70 -4.41 5.33 -4.11
CA LEU A 70 -4.62 4.70 -5.41
C LEU A 70 -4.26 5.63 -6.58
N THR A 71 -4.66 6.90 -6.49
CA THR A 71 -4.32 7.90 -7.50
C THR A 71 -2.80 8.09 -7.57
N ARG A 72 -2.09 8.16 -6.44
CA ARG A 72 -0.62 8.26 -6.43
C ARG A 72 0.04 7.02 -7.04
N LEU A 73 -0.42 5.82 -6.71
CA LEU A 73 0.09 4.59 -7.31
C LEU A 73 -0.14 4.56 -8.83
N ALA A 74 -1.31 4.99 -9.30
CA ALA A 74 -1.58 5.13 -10.73
C ALA A 74 -0.62 6.14 -11.39
N SER A 75 -0.41 7.32 -10.78
CA SER A 75 0.56 8.30 -11.28
C SER A 75 1.98 7.74 -11.35
N PHE A 76 2.42 6.99 -10.34
CA PHE A 76 3.70 6.31 -10.35
C PHE A 76 3.82 5.32 -11.53
N LEU A 77 2.79 4.51 -11.78
CA LEU A 77 2.78 3.55 -12.89
C LEU A 77 2.68 4.24 -14.26
N GLN A 78 2.06 5.42 -14.34
CA GLN A 78 2.01 6.25 -15.56
C GLN A 78 3.38 6.87 -15.87
N LEU A 79 4.10 7.36 -14.85
CA LEU A 79 5.45 7.89 -15.00
C LEU A 79 6.48 6.81 -15.38
N ASN A 80 6.17 5.54 -15.10
CA ASN A 80 7.04 4.41 -15.37
C ASN A 80 6.30 3.35 -16.21
N PRO A 81 6.04 3.61 -17.51
CA PRO A 81 5.14 2.79 -18.34
C PRO A 81 5.62 1.37 -18.59
N HIS A 82 6.93 1.12 -18.46
CA HIS A 82 7.54 -0.21 -18.62
C HIS A 82 7.37 -1.13 -17.40
N LEU A 83 6.98 -0.58 -16.24
CA LEU A 83 6.84 -1.39 -15.04
C LEU A 83 5.58 -2.23 -15.09
N ARG A 84 5.73 -3.47 -14.64
CA ARG A 84 4.63 -4.36 -14.29
C ARG A 84 4.70 -4.59 -12.79
N ILE A 85 3.55 -4.72 -12.14
CA ILE A 85 3.48 -4.94 -10.70
C ILE A 85 2.59 -6.11 -10.33
N LYS A 86 2.96 -6.77 -9.24
CA LYS A 86 2.13 -7.72 -8.51
C LYS A 86 1.63 -7.08 -7.23
N ILE A 87 0.32 -7.12 -7.05
CA ILE A 87 -0.40 -6.60 -5.89
C ILE A 87 -0.63 -7.77 -4.94
N VAL A 88 -0.08 -7.71 -3.74
CA VAL A 88 -0.19 -8.76 -2.74
C VAL A 88 -1.02 -8.27 -1.55
N GLY A 89 -2.16 -8.92 -1.32
CA GLY A 89 -3.02 -8.64 -0.17
C GLY A 89 -2.59 -9.47 1.04
N HIS A 90 -2.60 -8.86 2.22
CA HIS A 90 -2.32 -9.52 3.50
C HIS A 90 -3.47 -9.27 4.49
N THR A 91 -3.69 -10.23 5.39
CA THR A 91 -4.65 -10.12 6.50
C THR A 91 -3.92 -10.16 7.84
N ASP A 92 -4.64 -9.87 8.92
CA ASP A 92 -4.19 -10.30 10.26
C ASP A 92 -4.46 -11.80 10.46
N ARG A 93 -4.04 -12.30 11.62
CA ARG A 93 -4.07 -13.72 11.99
C ARG A 93 -5.44 -14.23 12.46
N HIS A 94 -6.46 -13.37 12.55
CA HIS A 94 -7.75 -13.76 13.08
C HIS A 94 -8.59 -14.45 12.00
N GLY A 95 -9.28 -15.54 12.36
CA GLY A 95 -10.07 -16.35 11.41
C GLY A 95 -9.28 -17.49 10.75
N SER A 96 -9.95 -18.25 9.87
CA SER A 96 -9.34 -19.44 9.26
C SER A 96 -8.34 -19.09 8.15
N SER A 97 -7.35 -19.96 7.93
CA SER A 97 -6.39 -19.84 6.82
C SER A 97 -7.08 -19.68 5.46
N ARG A 98 -8.06 -20.56 5.17
CA ARG A 98 -8.82 -20.50 3.91
C ARG A 98 -9.58 -19.19 3.76
N TYR A 99 -10.19 -18.70 4.85
CA TYR A 99 -10.91 -17.44 4.85
C TYR A 99 -9.99 -16.26 4.52
N ASN A 100 -8.87 -16.15 5.25
CA ASN A 100 -7.90 -15.09 5.07
C ASN A 100 -7.24 -15.11 3.68
N GLN A 101 -6.99 -16.30 3.13
CA GLN A 101 -6.49 -16.45 1.77
C GLN A 101 -7.46 -15.90 0.73
N LEU A 102 -8.76 -16.23 0.85
CA LEU A 102 -9.78 -15.71 -0.07
C LEU A 102 -9.98 -14.21 0.08
N LEU A 103 -10.02 -13.69 1.31
CA LEU A 103 -10.21 -12.28 1.58
C LEU A 103 -9.04 -11.44 1.04
N SER A 104 -7.80 -11.85 1.32
CA SER A 104 -6.61 -11.17 0.78
C SER A 104 -6.56 -11.18 -0.75
N GLN A 105 -6.90 -12.29 -1.40
CA GLN A 105 -6.97 -12.36 -2.86
C GLN A 105 -8.00 -11.39 -3.42
N LYS A 106 -9.22 -11.36 -2.85
CA LYS A 106 -10.27 -10.44 -3.28
C LYS A 106 -9.85 -8.98 -3.11
N ARG A 107 -9.19 -8.63 -2.00
CA ARG A 107 -8.68 -7.28 -1.75
C ARG A 107 -7.63 -6.87 -2.77
N ALA A 108 -6.66 -7.73 -3.06
CA ALA A 108 -5.66 -7.48 -4.09
C ALA A 108 -6.30 -7.28 -5.47
N GLN A 109 -7.32 -8.08 -5.79
CA GLN A 109 -8.08 -7.96 -7.03
C GLN A 109 -8.85 -6.63 -7.11
N SER A 110 -9.49 -6.18 -6.04
CA SER A 110 -10.20 -4.90 -6.02
C SER A 110 -9.25 -3.71 -6.23
N VAL A 111 -8.01 -3.79 -5.70
CA VAL A 111 -6.97 -2.77 -5.95
C VAL A 111 -6.55 -2.77 -7.42
N LEU A 112 -6.35 -3.96 -8.01
CA LEU A 112 -6.07 -4.09 -9.44
C LEU A 112 -7.14 -3.39 -10.28
N GLU A 113 -8.41 -3.71 -10.02
CA GLU A 113 -9.52 -3.14 -10.77
C GLU A 113 -9.64 -1.62 -10.58
N ALA A 114 -9.31 -1.12 -9.39
CA ALA A 114 -9.24 0.32 -9.15
C ALA A 114 -8.14 0.99 -9.99
N LEU A 115 -6.97 0.37 -10.11
CA LEU A 115 -5.89 0.89 -10.97
C LEU A 115 -6.25 0.84 -12.45
N VAL A 116 -6.96 -0.21 -12.90
CA VAL A 116 -7.48 -0.27 -14.27
C VAL A 116 -8.45 0.88 -14.55
N ARG A 117 -9.36 1.18 -13.61
CA ARG A 117 -10.26 2.35 -13.72
C ARG A 117 -9.51 3.69 -13.74
N LEU A 118 -8.30 3.74 -13.16
CA LEU A 118 -7.42 4.91 -13.20
C LEU A 118 -6.52 4.95 -14.45
N GLY A 119 -6.75 4.06 -15.42
CA GLY A 119 -6.08 4.07 -16.73
C GLY A 119 -4.80 3.24 -16.80
N ILE A 120 -4.54 2.36 -15.82
CA ILE A 120 -3.40 1.43 -15.90
C ILE A 120 -3.82 0.18 -16.68
N SER A 121 -3.02 -0.17 -17.68
CA SER A 121 -3.30 -1.34 -18.51
C SER A 121 -3.23 -2.64 -17.70
N VAL A 122 -4.19 -3.55 -17.92
CA VAL A 122 -4.38 -4.77 -17.12
C VAL A 122 -3.22 -5.76 -17.24
N ASP A 123 -2.56 -5.82 -18.39
CA ASP A 123 -1.37 -6.65 -18.66
C ASP A 123 -0.14 -6.27 -17.82
N ARG A 124 -0.15 -5.05 -17.26
CA ARG A 124 0.86 -4.55 -16.32
C ARG A 124 0.58 -4.92 -14.88
N LEU A 125 -0.56 -5.54 -14.59
CA LEU A 125 -1.03 -5.78 -13.23
C LEU A 125 -1.27 -7.27 -13.02
N SER A 126 -0.89 -7.76 -11.84
CA SER A 126 -1.30 -9.07 -11.33
C SER A 126 -1.69 -8.94 -9.85
N SER A 127 -2.50 -9.87 -9.35
CA SER A 127 -2.99 -9.85 -7.96
C SER A 127 -2.81 -11.21 -7.29
N SER A 128 -2.47 -11.22 -6.00
CA SER A 128 -2.31 -12.42 -5.19
C SER A 128 -2.73 -12.18 -3.75
N GLY A 129 -3.39 -13.14 -3.13
CA GLY A 129 -3.58 -13.19 -1.67
C GLY A 129 -2.45 -13.96 -1.00
N ALA A 130 -1.97 -13.46 0.14
CA ALA A 130 -1.04 -14.16 1.02
C ALA A 130 -1.68 -14.58 2.36
N GLY A 131 -2.95 -14.22 2.60
CA GLY A 131 -3.61 -14.39 3.88
C GLY A 131 -2.78 -13.77 5.01
N TYR A 132 -2.58 -14.53 6.08
CA TYR A 132 -1.70 -14.16 7.20
C TYR A 132 -0.35 -14.89 7.17
N GLN A 133 -0.01 -15.56 6.06
CA GLN A 133 1.16 -16.45 6.01
C GLN A 133 2.50 -15.68 5.94
N GLN A 134 2.47 -14.40 5.62
CA GLN A 134 3.65 -13.53 5.50
C GLN A 134 3.50 -12.28 6.41
N PRO A 135 3.49 -12.46 7.74
CA PRO A 135 3.34 -11.35 8.67
C PRO A 135 4.61 -10.48 8.70
N LEU A 136 4.43 -9.16 8.83
CA LEU A 136 5.53 -8.24 9.16
C LEU A 136 5.90 -8.31 10.64
N SER A 137 4.93 -8.59 11.51
CA SER A 137 5.15 -8.80 12.94
C SER A 137 4.30 -9.97 13.43
N THR A 138 4.89 -10.82 14.25
CA THR A 138 4.22 -11.95 14.91
C THR A 138 3.71 -11.59 16.31
N ASP A 139 3.92 -10.35 16.76
CA ASP A 139 3.55 -9.92 18.10
C ASP A 139 2.06 -10.01 18.32
N ALA A 140 1.66 -10.34 19.54
CA ALA A 140 0.27 -10.43 19.92
C ALA A 140 -0.33 -9.06 20.27
N SER A 141 -0.31 -8.11 19.34
CA SER A 141 -0.76 -6.73 19.56
C SER A 141 -1.69 -6.22 18.45
N LYS A 142 -2.57 -5.27 18.80
CA LYS A 142 -3.41 -4.56 17.82
C LYS A 142 -2.58 -3.81 16.78
N GLU A 143 -1.38 -3.37 17.16
CA GLU A 143 -0.46 -2.69 16.27
C GLU A 143 0.13 -3.65 15.24
N ALA A 144 0.58 -4.83 15.66
CA ALA A 144 1.02 -5.89 14.74
C ALA A 144 -0.10 -6.31 13.78
N ASP A 145 -1.32 -6.49 14.28
CA ASP A 145 -2.47 -6.79 13.43
C ASP A 145 -2.72 -5.68 12.40
N ARG A 146 -2.54 -4.40 12.79
CA ARG A 146 -2.65 -3.25 11.87
C ARG A 146 -1.56 -3.27 10.81
N MET A 147 -0.31 -3.55 11.17
CA MET A 147 0.80 -3.65 10.22
C MET A 147 0.64 -4.83 9.26
N ASN A 148 0.11 -5.95 9.73
CA ASN A 148 -0.11 -7.15 8.91
C ASN A 148 -1.26 -6.98 7.90
N ARG A 149 -2.29 -6.18 8.23
CA ARG A 149 -3.34 -5.76 7.29
C ARG A 149 -2.79 -4.71 6.30
N ARG A 150 -2.03 -5.17 5.31
CA ARG A 150 -1.37 -4.32 4.31
C ARG A 150 -1.63 -4.79 2.89
N THR A 151 -1.35 -3.90 1.94
CA THR A 151 -1.21 -4.24 0.52
C THR A 151 0.23 -3.94 0.12
N GLU A 152 0.89 -4.93 -0.44
CA GLU A 152 2.28 -4.86 -0.88
C GLU A 152 2.32 -4.87 -2.42
N PHE A 153 3.26 -4.13 -2.99
CA PHE A 153 3.44 -4.01 -4.43
C PHE A 153 4.85 -4.46 -4.79
N GLN A 154 4.93 -5.47 -5.66
CA GLN A 154 6.19 -6.04 -6.11
C GLN A 154 6.38 -5.70 -7.58
N ILE A 155 7.52 -5.15 -7.95
CA ILE A 155 7.88 -4.90 -9.34
C ILE A 155 8.23 -6.24 -9.97
N ILE A 156 7.60 -6.56 -11.10
CA ILE A 156 7.76 -7.81 -11.84
C ILE A 156 8.15 -7.52 -13.29
N ASN A 157 8.76 -8.51 -13.96
CA ASN A 157 9.21 -8.42 -15.36
C ASN A 157 8.06 -8.48 -16.37
#